data_AF-A0A3E3DTH8-F1
#
_entry.id   AF-A0A3E3DTH8-F1
#
_cell.length_a   1.000
_cell.length_b   1.000
_cell.length_c   1.000
_cell.angle_alpha   90.00
_cell.angle_beta   90.00
_cell.angle_gamma   90.00
#
_symmetry.space_group_name_H-M   'P 1'
#
loop_
_entity.id
_entity.type
_entity.pdbx_description
1 polymer ?
#
loop_
_entity_poly.entity_id
_entity_poly.type
_entity_poly.pdbx_seq_one_letter_code
_entity_poly.pdbx_strand_id
1 'polypeptide(L)'
;MKLKNPMLVVTDIEKSVEFYKKVFGLHVIMDFGANKTLTGGLALQTVETYKDFIGKSGISFGGNNFEIYFEEDNFDEFADKLKECNVEYVHPIVEHSWGQRVVRFYDPDKHIIEVGENMKIVCKRFLNSGMTPKQVSERMDVPMKFVNACMR
;
A
#
# COMPACT_ATOMS: atom_id res chain seq x y z
N MET A 1 23.53 -8.37 -1.13
CA MET A 1 22.23 -8.65 -0.48
C MET A 1 21.11 -8.05 -1.32
N LYS A 2 19.91 -8.66 -1.38
CA LYS A 2 18.74 -8.13 -2.12
C LYS A 2 17.48 -8.31 -1.28
N LEU A 3 16.66 -7.26 -1.17
CA LEU A 3 15.33 -7.37 -0.57
C LEU A 3 14.44 -8.25 -1.47
N LYS A 4 13.64 -9.12 -0.86
CA LYS A 4 12.77 -10.05 -1.58
C LYS A 4 11.30 -9.74 -1.37
N ASN A 5 10.82 -9.83 -0.14
CA ASN A 5 9.40 -9.71 0.16
C ASN A 5 9.22 -8.96 1.49
N PRO A 6 8.38 -7.91 1.56
CA PRO A 6 7.77 -7.54 2.83
C PRO A 6 6.83 -8.67 3.26
N MET A 7 6.77 -8.94 4.56
CA MET A 7 5.95 -10.03 5.12
C MET A 7 5.07 -9.50 6.25
N LEU A 8 3.78 -9.77 6.16
CA LEU A 8 2.80 -9.46 7.20
C LEU A 8 2.50 -10.72 8.01
N VAL A 9 2.55 -10.60 9.33
CA VAL A 9 2.10 -11.65 10.23
C VAL A 9 0.58 -11.52 10.35
N VAL A 10 -0.16 -12.61 10.20
CA VAL A 10 -1.63 -12.59 10.17
C VAL A 10 -2.21 -13.68 11.07
N THR A 11 -3.37 -13.44 11.67
CA THR A 11 -4.04 -14.43 12.54
C THR A 11 -4.80 -15.48 11.75
N ASP A 12 -5.29 -15.13 10.56
CA ASP A 12 -5.95 -16.05 9.63
C ASP A 12 -5.47 -15.76 8.21
N ILE A 13 -4.73 -16.72 7.65
CA ILE A 13 -4.08 -16.54 6.35
C ILE A 13 -5.09 -16.55 5.20
N GLU A 14 -6.15 -17.37 5.27
CA GLU A 14 -7.13 -17.42 4.19
C GLU A 14 -8.01 -16.18 4.19
N LYS A 15 -8.42 -15.72 5.38
CA LYS A 15 -9.14 -14.44 5.52
C LYS A 15 -8.32 -13.27 4.98
N SER A 16 -7.01 -13.28 5.21
CA SER A 16 -6.10 -12.27 4.67
C SER A 16 -5.99 -12.37 3.15
N VAL A 17 -5.82 -13.57 2.59
CA VAL A 17 -5.82 -13.78 1.12
C VAL A 17 -7.12 -13.27 0.49
N GLU A 18 -8.28 -13.60 1.08
CA GLU A 18 -9.58 -13.13 0.59
C GLU A 18 -9.70 -11.61 0.65
N PHE A 19 -9.22 -10.98 1.73
CA PHE A 19 -9.18 -9.53 1.86
C PHE A 19 -8.35 -8.89 0.75
N TYR A 20 -7.08 -9.30 0.58
CA TYR A 20 -6.19 -8.72 -0.41
C TYR A 20 -6.66 -9.00 -1.85
N LYS A 21 -7.30 -10.15 -2.08
CA LYS A 21 -7.95 -10.45 -3.36
C LYS A 21 -9.15 -9.55 -3.62
N LYS A 22 -10.02 -9.33 -2.63
CA LYS A 22 -11.23 -8.51 -2.79
C LYS A 22 -10.89 -7.03 -2.98
N VAL A 23 -9.99 -6.49 -2.16
CA VAL A 23 -9.68 -5.06 -2.14
C VAL A 23 -8.74 -4.66 -3.29
N PHE A 24 -7.75 -5.50 -3.60
CA PHE A 24 -6.67 -5.15 -4.52
C PHE A 24 -6.58 -6.05 -5.75
N GLY A 25 -7.39 -7.12 -5.83
CA GLY A 25 -7.25 -8.12 -6.89
C GLY A 25 -5.98 -8.96 -6.76
N LEU A 26 -5.30 -8.98 -5.60
CA LEU A 26 -4.07 -9.74 -5.46
C LEU A 26 -4.35 -11.25 -5.42
N HIS A 27 -3.50 -12.03 -6.08
CA HIS A 27 -3.63 -13.49 -6.18
C HIS A 27 -2.43 -14.19 -5.55
N VAL A 28 -2.65 -15.38 -4.98
CA VAL A 28 -1.55 -16.22 -4.48
C VAL A 28 -0.70 -16.69 -5.66
N ILE A 29 0.61 -16.44 -5.58
CA ILE A 29 1.60 -16.90 -6.56
C ILE A 29 2.51 -18.00 -6.01
N MET A 30 2.62 -18.12 -4.69
CA MET A 30 3.32 -19.21 -4.00
C MET A 30 2.57 -19.55 -2.71
N ASP A 31 2.36 -20.83 -2.44
CA ASP A 31 1.64 -21.33 -1.27
C ASP A 31 2.47 -22.40 -0.55
N PHE A 32 2.78 -22.15 0.72
CA PHE A 32 3.49 -23.06 1.62
C PHE A 32 2.63 -23.40 2.86
N GLY A 33 1.31 -23.25 2.76
CA GLY A 33 0.36 -23.42 3.87
C GLY A 33 0.43 -22.24 4.84
N ALA A 34 1.39 -22.27 5.78
CA ALA A 34 1.55 -21.24 6.81
C ALA A 34 2.18 -19.94 6.28
N ASN A 35 2.73 -19.96 5.06
CA ASN A 35 3.24 -18.80 4.36
C ASN A 35 2.66 -18.77 2.95
N LYS A 36 2.15 -17.62 2.52
CA LYS A 36 1.66 -17.40 1.15
C LYS A 36 2.21 -16.11 0.60
N THR A 37 2.66 -16.12 -0.64
CA THR A 37 3.08 -14.89 -1.35
C THR A 37 2.03 -14.51 -2.38
N LEU A 38 1.63 -13.24 -2.37
CA LEU A 38 0.70 -12.65 -3.31
C LEU A 38 1.42 -11.98 -4.48
N THR A 39 0.67 -11.72 -5.57
CA THR A 39 1.11 -10.86 -6.67
C THR A 39 1.68 -9.54 -6.14
N GLY A 40 2.76 -9.04 -6.75
CA GLY A 40 3.50 -7.89 -6.23
C GLY A 40 4.51 -8.23 -5.12
N GLY A 41 4.51 -9.46 -4.60
CA GLY A 41 5.51 -9.95 -3.66
C GLY A 41 5.18 -9.71 -2.18
N LEU A 42 3.95 -9.34 -1.84
CA LEU A 42 3.51 -9.27 -0.45
C LEU A 42 3.39 -10.70 0.12
N ALA A 43 4.16 -11.01 1.15
CA ALA A 43 4.08 -12.30 1.83
C ALA A 43 3.19 -12.21 3.08
N LEU A 44 2.45 -13.26 3.36
CA LEU A 44 1.62 -13.46 4.55
C LEU A 44 2.17 -14.65 5.33
N GLN A 45 2.22 -14.54 6.65
CA GLN A 45 2.73 -15.57 7.56
C GLN A 45 1.78 -15.75 8.74
N THR A 46 1.41 -17.00 9.06
CA THR A 46 0.57 -17.23 10.25
C THR A 46 1.30 -16.83 11.53
N VAL A 47 0.56 -16.24 12.47
CA VAL A 47 1.11 -15.79 13.75
C VAL A 47 1.68 -16.94 14.58
N GLU A 48 1.09 -18.13 14.51
CA GLU A 48 1.54 -19.32 15.23
C GLU A 48 2.96 -19.71 14.81
N THR A 49 3.18 -19.86 13.51
CA THR A 49 4.50 -20.29 12.99
C THR A 49 5.53 -19.17 13.09
N TYR A 50 5.11 -17.91 12.97
CA TYR A 50 6.03 -16.79 13.15
C TYR A 50 6.58 -16.71 14.58
N LYS A 51 5.74 -16.98 15.60
CA LYS A 51 6.17 -17.03 17.01
C LYS A 51 7.29 -18.06 17.21
N ASP A 52 7.16 -19.22 16.58
CA ASP A 52 8.18 -20.28 16.64
C ASP A 52 9.47 -19.86 15.91
N PHE A 53 9.35 -19.26 14.72
CA PHE A 53 10.51 -18.80 13.95
C PHE A 53 11.38 -17.80 14.71
N ILE A 54 10.76 -16.91 15.50
CA ILE A 54 11.48 -15.87 16.23
C ILE A 54 11.67 -16.18 17.72
N GLY A 55 11.12 -17.29 18.23
CA GLY A 55 11.17 -17.67 19.64
C GLY A 55 10.52 -16.65 20.57
N LYS A 56 9.40 -16.03 20.15
CA LYS A 56 8.66 -15.02 20.93
C LYS A 56 7.17 -15.31 20.91
N SER A 57 6.49 -15.13 22.04
CA SER A 57 5.03 -15.31 22.15
C SER A 57 4.24 -14.00 22.09
N GLY A 58 4.88 -12.85 22.39
CA GLY A 58 4.23 -11.53 22.46
C GLY A 58 4.16 -10.82 21.12
N ILE A 59 3.38 -11.36 20.17
CA ILE A 59 3.03 -10.64 18.93
C ILE A 59 1.80 -9.78 19.18
N SER A 60 1.88 -8.50 18.83
CA SER A 60 0.79 -7.52 18.95
C SER A 60 0.47 -6.87 17.60
N PHE A 61 -0.78 -6.51 17.42
CA PHE A 61 -1.32 -5.89 16.20
C PHE A 61 -1.77 -4.44 16.48
N GLY A 62 -1.85 -3.62 15.42
CA GLY A 62 -2.30 -2.23 15.54
C GLY A 62 -1.27 -1.30 16.20
N GLY A 63 0.02 -1.62 16.09
CA GLY A 63 1.10 -0.80 16.63
C GLY A 63 1.31 0.54 15.91
N ASN A 64 0.69 0.73 14.73
CA ASN A 64 0.77 1.95 13.91
C ASN A 64 2.20 2.44 13.63
N ASN A 65 3.13 1.50 13.44
CA ASN A 65 4.56 1.77 13.31
C ASN A 65 5.14 1.43 11.93
N PHE A 66 4.32 0.93 11.01
CA PHE A 66 4.69 0.72 9.60
C PHE A 66 3.43 0.68 8.72
N GLU A 67 3.61 0.79 7.40
CA GLU A 67 2.54 0.60 6.41
C GLU A 67 3.03 -0.12 5.15
N ILE A 68 2.10 -0.69 4.38
CA ILE A 68 2.31 -1.11 2.99
C ILE A 68 1.72 -0.04 2.08
N TYR A 69 2.53 0.48 1.16
CA TYR A 69 2.16 1.56 0.25
C TYR A 69 1.88 1.04 -1.16
N PHE A 70 0.74 1.42 -1.71
CA PHE A 70 0.32 1.17 -3.08
C PHE A 70 0.05 2.48 -3.82
N GLU A 71 0.25 2.46 -5.13
CA GLU A 71 -0.22 3.50 -6.05
C GLU A 71 -1.30 2.94 -6.95
N GLU A 72 -2.35 3.73 -7.18
CA GLU A 72 -3.46 3.40 -8.07
C GLU A 72 -3.63 4.48 -9.15
N ASP A 73 -3.84 4.03 -10.39
CA ASP A 73 -4.05 4.92 -11.53
C ASP A 73 -5.47 5.51 -11.50
N ASN A 74 -6.47 4.70 -11.14
CA ASN A 74 -7.88 5.09 -11.03
C ASN A 74 -8.28 5.28 -9.56
N PHE A 75 -7.59 6.20 -8.87
CA PHE A 75 -7.72 6.38 -7.42
C PHE A 75 -9.17 6.61 -6.94
N ASP A 76 -9.92 7.44 -7.65
CA ASP A 76 -11.32 7.75 -7.28
C ASP A 76 -12.22 6.51 -7.40
N GLU A 77 -12.04 5.69 -8.45
CA GLU A 77 -12.79 4.43 -8.62
C GLU A 77 -12.43 3.42 -7.52
N PHE A 78 -11.14 3.31 -7.18
CA PHE A 78 -10.69 2.48 -6.06
C PHE A 78 -11.29 2.95 -4.73
N ALA A 79 -11.26 4.24 -4.46
CA ALA A 79 -11.80 4.82 -3.23
C ALA A 79 -13.31 4.56 -3.09
N ASP A 80 -14.06 4.59 -4.19
CA ASP A 80 -15.48 4.24 -4.18
C ASP A 80 -15.70 2.75 -3.91
N LYS A 81 -14.96 1.85 -4.57
CA LYS A 81 -15.00 0.40 -4.31
C LYS A 81 -14.62 0.05 -2.86
N LEU A 82 -13.67 0.78 -2.28
CA LEU A 82 -13.21 0.55 -0.90
C LEU A 82 -14.34 0.78 0.12
N LYS A 83 -15.28 1.70 -0.14
CA LYS A 83 -16.45 1.94 0.72
C LYS A 83 -17.34 0.71 0.84
N GLU A 84 -17.37 -0.16 -0.18
CA GLU A 84 -18.13 -1.40 -0.18
C GLU A 84 -17.41 -2.57 0.54
N CYS A 85 -16.14 -2.38 0.91
CA CYS A 85 -15.31 -3.43 1.49
C CYS A 85 -15.39 -3.54 3.01
N ASN A 86 -16.18 -2.69 3.69
CA ASN A 86 -16.31 -2.64 5.16
C ASN A 86 -14.95 -2.67 5.89
N VAL A 87 -14.01 -1.83 5.43
CA VAL A 87 -12.69 -1.67 6.04
C VAL A 87 -12.72 -0.68 7.20
N GLU A 88 -11.81 -0.83 8.14
CA GLU A 88 -11.60 0.18 9.18
C GLU A 88 -10.56 1.21 8.70
N TYR A 89 -10.97 2.47 8.62
CA TYR A 89 -10.08 3.55 8.22
C TYR A 89 -9.17 3.99 9.36
N VAL A 90 -7.90 4.24 9.05
CA VAL A 90 -7.00 5.01 9.90
C VAL A 90 -7.42 6.49 9.81
N HIS A 91 -7.64 6.96 8.59
CA HIS A 91 -8.24 8.25 8.28
C HIS A 91 -8.90 8.18 6.89
N PRO A 92 -9.90 9.05 6.59
CA PRO A 92 -10.47 9.16 5.25
C PRO A 92 -9.43 9.71 4.25
N ILE A 93 -9.84 10.00 3.00
CA ILE A 93 -8.93 10.58 2.01
C ILE A 93 -8.35 11.91 2.53
N VAL A 94 -7.03 12.04 2.46
CA VAL A 94 -6.29 13.27 2.75
C VAL A 94 -5.38 13.60 1.58
N GLU A 95 -5.00 14.87 1.46
CA GLU A 95 -3.99 15.31 0.49
C GLU A 95 -2.69 15.58 1.23
N HIS A 96 -1.60 14.93 0.79
CA HIS A 96 -0.27 15.18 1.31
C HIS A 96 0.26 16.54 0.89
N SER A 97 1.27 17.03 1.61
CA SER A 97 1.88 18.34 1.32
C SER A 97 2.43 18.44 -0.10
N TRP A 98 2.79 17.33 -0.76
CA TRP A 98 3.25 17.26 -2.16
C TRP A 98 2.10 17.10 -3.19
N GLY A 99 0.84 17.16 -2.75
CA GLY A 99 -0.34 17.20 -3.62
C GLY A 99 -0.92 15.85 -4.03
N GLN A 100 -0.41 14.74 -3.49
CA GLN A 100 -0.96 13.41 -3.70
C GLN A 100 -2.15 13.18 -2.78
N ARG A 101 -3.29 12.75 -3.32
CA ARG A 101 -4.40 12.24 -2.51
C ARG A 101 -4.15 10.80 -2.12
N VAL A 102 -4.42 10.47 -0.86
CA VAL A 102 -4.20 9.13 -0.30
C VAL A 102 -5.32 8.75 0.65
N VAL A 103 -5.53 7.45 0.83
CA VAL A 103 -6.40 6.90 1.87
C VAL A 103 -5.62 5.87 2.69
N ARG A 104 -5.86 5.82 4.01
CA ARG A 104 -5.26 4.81 4.89
C ARG A 104 -6.32 4.03 5.64
N PHE A 105 -6.17 2.72 5.64
CA PHE A 105 -7.06 1.79 6.31
C PHE A 105 -6.28 0.57 6.80
N TYR A 106 -6.94 -0.21 7.65
CA TYR A 106 -6.40 -1.44 8.18
C TYR A 106 -6.82 -2.64 7.35
N ASP A 107 -5.91 -3.61 7.27
CA ASP A 107 -6.28 -4.98 6.92
C ASP A 107 -6.90 -5.72 8.12
N PRO A 108 -7.27 -7.01 7.98
CA PRO A 108 -7.92 -7.77 9.06
C PRO A 108 -7.13 -7.85 10.36
N ASP A 109 -5.81 -7.69 10.30
CA ASP A 109 -4.87 -7.81 11.42
C ASP A 109 -4.25 -6.46 11.81
N LYS A 110 -4.90 -5.34 11.45
CA LYS A 110 -4.47 -3.98 11.83
C LYS A 110 -3.10 -3.58 11.28
N HIS A 111 -2.71 -4.11 10.13
CA HIS A 111 -1.61 -3.55 9.34
C HIS A 111 -2.12 -2.33 8.58
N ILE A 112 -1.37 -1.23 8.62
CA ILE A 112 -1.75 -0.03 7.87
C ILE A 112 -1.45 -0.28 6.39
N ILE A 113 -2.44 0.02 5.55
CA ILE A 113 -2.27 0.10 4.11
C ILE A 113 -2.54 1.53 3.68
N GLU A 114 -1.60 2.12 2.94
CA GLU A 114 -1.79 3.38 2.23
C GLU A 114 -1.99 3.09 0.76
N VAL A 115 -3.03 3.68 0.18
CA VAL A 115 -3.20 3.74 -1.27
C VAL A 115 -3.21 5.20 -1.66
N GLY A 116 -2.31 5.57 -2.56
CA GLY A 116 -2.21 6.91 -3.10
C GLY A 116 -2.46 6.98 -4.60
N GLU A 117 -2.75 8.18 -5.08
CA GLU A 117 -2.69 8.45 -6.52
C GLU A 117 -1.30 8.11 -7.08
N ASN A 118 -1.25 7.56 -8.29
CA ASN A 118 0.01 7.40 -9.01
C ASN A 118 0.78 8.72 -9.10
N MET A 119 2.03 8.72 -8.65
CA MET A 119 2.84 9.94 -8.58
C MET A 119 3.09 10.59 -9.95
N LYS A 120 3.06 9.81 -11.04
CA LYS A 120 3.12 10.35 -12.40
C LYS A 120 1.86 11.12 -12.77
N ILE A 121 0.68 10.67 -12.32
CA ILE A 121 -0.59 11.36 -12.54
C ILE A 121 -0.60 12.68 -11.76
N VAL A 122 -0.15 12.67 -10.51
CA VAL A 122 -0.01 13.89 -9.69
C VAL A 122 0.93 14.90 -10.36
N CYS A 123 2.09 14.43 -10.84
CA CYS A 123 3.05 15.26 -11.57
C CYS A 123 2.43 15.87 -12.84
N LYS A 124 1.76 15.05 -13.65
CA LYS A 124 1.06 15.52 -14.87
C LYS A 124 -0.04 16.53 -14.55
N ARG A 125 -0.78 16.35 -13.45
CA ARG A 125 -1.81 17.30 -13.00
C ARG A 125 -1.22 18.69 -12.76
N PHE A 126 -0.08 18.79 -12.08
CA PHE A 126 0.57 20.08 -11.87
C PHE A 126 1.13 20.69 -13.16
N LEU A 127 1.77 19.89 -14.02
CA LEU A 127 2.24 20.37 -15.33
C LEU A 127 1.08 20.92 -16.18
N ASN A 128 -0.04 20.21 -16.22
CA ASN A 128 -1.24 20.62 -16.96
C ASN A 128 -1.92 21.86 -16.36
N SER A 129 -1.67 22.17 -15.09
CA SER A 129 -2.13 23.41 -14.45
C SER A 129 -1.28 24.64 -14.83
N GLY A 130 -0.24 24.46 -15.64
CA GLY A 130 0.64 25.53 -16.13
C GLY A 130 1.92 25.72 -15.30
N MET A 131 2.19 24.85 -14.32
CA MET A 131 3.46 24.88 -13.60
C MET A 131 4.61 24.44 -14.51
N THR A 132 5.74 25.14 -14.39
CA THR A 132 6.98 24.71 -15.04
C THR A 132 7.52 23.43 -14.38
N PRO A 133 8.32 22.62 -15.08
CA PRO A 133 8.91 21.41 -14.50
C PRO A 133 9.71 21.66 -13.21
N LYS A 134 10.37 22.83 -13.11
CA LYS A 134 11.09 23.24 -11.89
C LYS A 134 10.13 23.48 -10.72
N GLN A 135 9.04 24.22 -10.95
CA GLN A 135 8.02 24.45 -9.93
C GLN A 135 7.37 23.14 -9.48
N VAL A 136 7.13 22.19 -10.39
CA VAL A 136 6.59 20.86 -10.02
C VAL A 136 7.58 20.08 -9.17
N SER A 137 8.87 20.08 -9.54
CA SER A 137 9.94 19.44 -8.78
C SER A 137 10.02 19.98 -7.35
N GLU A 138 9.97 21.31 -7.18
CA GLU A 138 9.95 21.98 -5.88
C GLU A 138 8.64 21.71 -5.11
N ARG A 139 7.48 21.76 -5.79
CA ARG A 139 6.16 21.56 -5.19
C ARG A 139 5.95 20.14 -4.68
N MET A 140 6.51 19.14 -5.35
CA MET A 140 6.37 17.73 -5.01
C MET A 140 7.55 17.17 -4.21
N ASP A 141 8.61 17.95 -4.02
CA ASP A 141 9.89 17.50 -3.44
C ASP A 141 10.47 16.25 -4.13
N VAL A 142 10.35 16.22 -5.46
CA VAL A 142 10.87 15.11 -6.31
C VAL A 142 11.99 15.62 -7.21
N PRO A 143 12.98 14.78 -7.57
CA PRO A 143 14.04 15.19 -8.48
C PRO A 143 13.51 15.62 -9.85
N MET A 144 14.12 16.64 -10.46
CA MET A 144 13.83 17.06 -11.84
C MET A 144 13.83 15.91 -12.85
N LYS A 145 14.68 14.90 -12.63
CA LYS A 145 14.72 13.68 -13.46
C LYS A 145 13.38 12.94 -13.48
N PHE A 146 12.69 12.87 -12.34
CA PHE A 146 11.36 12.26 -12.24
C PHE A 146 10.32 13.08 -13.01
N VAL A 147 10.32 14.41 -12.82
CA VAL A 147 9.40 15.31 -13.54
C VAL A 147 9.59 15.19 -15.05
N ASN A 148 10.84 15.25 -15.52
CA ASN A 148 11.16 15.10 -16.94
C ASN A 148 10.75 13.73 -17.51
N ALA A 149 10.79 12.67 -16.70
CA ALA A 149 10.31 11.35 -17.11
C ALA A 149 8.78 11.31 -17.23
N CYS A 150 8.05 12.12 -16.46
CA CYS A 150 6.59 12.22 -16.53
C CYS A 150 6.09 13.02 -17.74
N MET A 151 6.96 13.84 -18.34
CA MET A 151 6.66 14.63 -19.56
C MET A 151 6.80 13.83 -20.87
N ARG A 152 7.38 12.64 -20.80
CA ARG A 152 7.52 11.72 -21.93
C ARG A 152 6.31 10.81 -22.01
#